data_AF-A0A7W6WUN1-F1
#
_entry.id   AF-A0A7W6WUN1-F1
#
_cell.length_a   1.000
_cell.length_b   1.000
_cell.length_c   1.000
_cell.angle_alpha   90.00
_cell.angle_beta   90.00
_cell.angle_gamma   90.00
#
_symmetry.space_group_name_H-M   'P 1'
#
loop_
_entity.id
_entity.type
_entity.pdbx_description
1 polymer ?
#
loop_
_entity_poly.entity_id
_entity_poly.type
_entity_poly.pdbx_seq_one_letter_code
_entity_poly.pdbx_strand_id
1 'polypeptide(L)' 'MSDDRIERVARAMCMADGKDPDRQEPTGRMETVREGSAHVLREATESAWRKYENEARRFVAALDAANAGPSS' A
#
# COMPACT_ATOMS: atom_id res chain seq x y z
N MET A 1 -4.90 2.79 13.41
CA MET A 1 -4.57 4.22 13.54
C MET A 1 -3.37 4.63 12.67
N SER A 2 -2.15 4.15 12.92
CA SER A 2 -0.99 4.49 12.06
C SER A 2 -1.11 3.89 10.64
N ASP A 3 -1.60 2.65 10.55
CA ASP A 3 -1.85 1.94 9.28
C ASP A 3 -2.89 2.68 8.42
N ASP A 4 -4.03 3.08 9.01
CA ASP A 4 -5.09 3.83 8.30
C ASP A 4 -4.64 5.20 7.76
N ARG A 5 -3.62 5.82 8.38
CA ARG A 5 -3.05 7.08 7.86
C ARG A 5 -2.12 6.82 6.68
N ILE A 6 -1.27 5.80 6.78
CA ILE A 6 -0.39 5.37 5.69
C ILE A 6 -1.23 4.98 4.48
N GLU A 7 -2.27 4.16 4.66
CA GLU A 7 -3.17 3.76 3.58
C GLU A 7 -3.81 5.00 2.92
N ARG A 8 -4.36 5.95 3.70
CA ARG A 8 -4.96 7.17 3.13
C ARG A 8 -3.98 7.97 2.29
N VAL A 9 -2.74 8.14 2.76
CA VAL A 9 -1.70 8.87 2.01
C VAL A 9 -1.30 8.10 0.75
N ALA A 10 -1.12 6.78 0.85
CA ALA A 10 -0.79 5.94 -0.30
C ALA A 10 -1.90 5.92 -1.36
N ARG A 11 -3.18 5.86 -0.95
CA ARG A 11 -4.33 5.97 -1.86
C ARG A 11 -4.38 7.34 -2.52
N ALA A 12 -4.08 8.42 -1.78
CA ALA A 12 -3.99 9.76 -2.35
C ALA A 12 -2.87 9.91 -3.39
N MET A 13 -1.67 9.37 -3.12
CA MET A 13 -0.56 9.32 -4.07
C MET A 13 -0.92 8.52 -5.32
N CYS A 14 -1.58 7.37 -5.15
CA CYS A 14 -2.05 6.53 -6.26
C CYS A 14 -3.05 7.28 -7.17
N MET A 15 -4.01 7.99 -6.58
CA MET A 15 -4.96 8.82 -7.32
C MET A 15 -4.29 10.01 -8.02
N ALA A 16 -3.27 10.62 -7.40
CA ALA A 16 -2.50 11.72 -8.01
C ALA A 16 -1.75 11.28 -9.28
N ASP A 17 -1.33 10.01 -9.34
CA ASP A 17 -0.76 9.37 -10.52
C ASP A 17 -1.81 8.94 -11.57
N GLY A 18 -3.09 9.27 -11.36
CA GLY A 18 -4.19 8.92 -12.27
C GLY A 18 -4.59 7.45 -12.23
N LYS A 19 -4.24 6.73 -11.15
CA LYS A 19 -4.58 5.31 -10.97
C LYS A 19 -5.73 5.13 -9.99
N ASP A 20 -6.51 4.07 -10.19
CA ASP A 20 -7.50 3.62 -9.21
C ASP A 20 -6.77 2.89 -8.06
N PRO A 21 -6.85 3.38 -6.81
CA PRO A 21 -6.17 2.76 -5.67
C PRO A 21 -6.66 1.36 -5.33
N ASP A 22 -7.92 1.02 -5.64
CA ASP A 22 -8.54 -0.25 -5.27
C ASP A 22 -8.39 -1.32 -6.35
N ARG A 23 -7.96 -0.91 -7.54
CA ARG A 23 -7.63 -1.80 -8.66
C ARG A 23 -6.64 -2.87 -8.19
N GLN A 24 -6.98 -4.13 -8.44
CA GLN A 24 -6.11 -5.27 -8.16
C GLN A 24 -5.02 -5.35 -9.23
N GLU A 25 -3.77 -5.32 -8.78
CA GLU A 25 -2.58 -5.36 -9.62
C GLU A 25 -1.76 -6.61 -9.29
N PRO A 26 -1.22 -7.29 -10.31
CA PRO A 26 -0.32 -8.42 -10.10
C PRO A 26 0.95 -7.97 -9.38
N THR A 27 1.40 -8.77 -8.42
CA THR A 27 2.60 -8.49 -7.62
C THR A 27 3.87 -9.12 -8.19
N GLY A 28 3.77 -9.99 -9.19
CA GLY A 28 4.88 -10.84 -9.64
C GLY A 28 5.23 -11.98 -8.68
N ARG A 29 4.58 -12.07 -7.51
CA ARG A 29 4.74 -13.17 -6.56
C ARG A 29 3.73 -14.27 -6.89
N MET A 30 4.20 -15.51 -7.00
CA MET A 30 3.33 -16.68 -7.07
C MET A 30 2.95 -17.13 -5.65
N GLU A 31 1.68 -17.46 -5.46
CA GLU A 31 1.14 -18.04 -4.24
C GLU A 31 0.37 -19.33 -4.52
N THR A 32 0.44 -20.27 -3.59
CA THR A 32 -0.34 -21.50 -3.66
C THR A 32 -1.69 -21.25 -3.02
N VAL A 33 -2.74 -21.26 -3.83
CA VAL A 33 -4.13 -21.11 -3.37
C VAL A 33 -4.87 -22.43 -3.50
N ARG A 34 -5.81 -22.65 -2.58
CA ARG A 34 -6.69 -23.82 -2.64
C ARG A 34 -7.91 -23.48 -3.48
N GLU A 35 -8.06 -24.16 -4.61
CA GLU A 35 -9.24 -24.08 -5.46
C GLU A 35 -9.98 -25.43 -5.39
N GLY A 36 -11.04 -25.47 -4.57
CA GLY A 36 -11.77 -26.70 -4.28
C GLY A 36 -10.90 -27.74 -3.53
N SER A 37 -10.64 -28.88 -4.18
CA SER A 37 -9.78 -29.94 -3.66
C SER A 37 -8.32 -29.84 -4.13
N ALA A 38 -8.00 -28.95 -5.07
CA ALA A 38 -6.66 -28.79 -5.62
C ALA A 38 -5.92 -27.60 -5.00
N HIS A 39 -4.59 -27.69 -4.98
CA HIS A 39 -3.71 -26.56 -4.72
C HIS A 39 -3.11 -26.11 -6.05
N VAL A 40 -3.30 -24.85 -6.40
CA VAL A 40 -2.83 -24.26 -7.65
C VAL A 40 -1.90 -23.09 -7.37
N LEU A 41 -0.92 -22.90 -8.24
CA LEU A 41 -0.06 -21.72 -8.23
C LEU A 41 -0.75 -20.61 -9.01
N ARG A 42 -0.99 -19.47 -8.35
CA ARG A 42 -1.58 -18.28 -8.95
C ARG A 42 -0.71 -17.07 -8.64
N GLU A 43 -0.70 -16.08 -9.53
CA GLU A 43 -0.07 -14.80 -9.23
C GLU A 43 -0.90 -14.04 -8.19
N ALA A 44 -0.25 -13.65 -7.09
CA ALA A 44 -0.85 -12.85 -6.04
C ALA A 44 -1.16 -11.45 -6.57
N THR A 45 -2.34 -10.94 -6.24
CA THR A 45 -2.75 -9.58 -6.55
C THR A 45 -2.87 -8.75 -5.28
N GLU A 46 -2.54 -7.47 -5.39
CA GLU A 46 -2.72 -6.49 -4.32
C GLU A 46 -3.34 -5.21 -4.88
N SER A 47 -3.98 -4.43 -4.01
CA SER A 47 -4.50 -3.12 -4.38
C SER A 47 -3.37 -2.20 -4.86
N ALA A 48 -3.61 -1.46 -5.95
CA ALA A 48 -2.62 -0.60 -6.58
C ALA A 48 -1.96 0.41 -5.62
N TRP A 49 -2.69 0.87 -4.60
CA TRP A 49 -2.15 1.79 -3.60
C TRP A 49 -0.95 1.20 -2.82
N ARG A 50 -0.84 -0.13 -2.68
CA ARG A 50 0.28 -0.76 -1.94
C ARG A 50 1.63 -0.47 -2.58
N LYS A 51 1.69 -0.17 -3.88
CA LYS A 51 2.91 0.30 -4.57
C LYS A 51 3.46 1.60 -3.95
N TYR A 52 2.61 2.41 -3.32
CA TYR A 52 2.95 3.70 -2.69
C TYR A 52 3.12 3.60 -1.18
N GLU A 53 2.90 2.43 -0.56
CA GLU A 53 2.89 2.27 0.90
C GLU A 53 4.21 2.73 1.55
N ASN A 54 5.35 2.34 0.97
CA ASN A 54 6.67 2.72 1.49
C ASN A 54 6.93 4.22 1.39
N GLU A 55 6.46 4.88 0.33
CA GLU A 55 6.58 6.32 0.17
C GLU A 55 5.67 7.06 1.15
N ALA A 56 4.42 6.60 1.30
CA ALA A 56 3.49 7.11 2.27
C ALA A 56 4.02 7.00 3.71
N ARG A 57 4.66 5.88 4.08
CA ARG A 57 5.33 5.71 5.39
C ARG A 57 6.38 6.79 5.63
N ARG A 58 7.25 7.05 4.64
CA ARG A 58 8.29 8.08 4.74
C ARG A 58 7.69 9.48 4.83
N PHE A 59 6.66 9.76 4.05
CA PHE A 59 5.96 11.05 4.06
C PHE A 59 5.31 11.32 5.42
N VAL A 60 4.59 10.32 5.97
CA VAL A 60 3.97 10.42 7.30
C VAL A 60 5.03 10.65 8.38
N ALA A 61 6.13 9.89 8.36
CA ALA A 61 7.22 10.06 9.32
C ALA A 61 7.86 11.47 9.24
N ALA A 62 8.08 11.99 8.03
CA ALA A 62 8.61 13.33 7.83
C ALA A 62 7.64 14.42 8.35
N LEU A 63 6.34 14.26 8.09
CA LEU A 63 5.31 15.16 8.57
C LEU A 63 5.22 15.15 10.10
N ASP A 64 5.33 13.98 10.71
CA ASP A 64 5.32 13.85 12.18
C ASP A 64 6.56 14.51 12.81
N ALA A 65 7.74 14.32 12.21
CA ALA A 65 8.96 14.99 12.65
C ALA A 65 8.87 16.53 12.50
N ALA A 66 8.29 17.02 11.41
CA ALA A 66 8.10 18.45 11.18
C ALA A 66 7.10 19.08 12.18
N ASN A 67 6.02 18.36 12.48
CA ASN A 67 4.97 18.82 13.41
C ASN A 67 5.37 18.70 14.88
N ALA A 68 6.33 17.83 15.21
CA ALA A 68 6.84 17.70 16.58
C ALA A 68 7.58 18.97 17.05
N GLY A 69 8.08 19.80 16.14
CA GLY A 69 8.88 20.99 16.44
C GLY A 69 10.17 20.65 17.22
N PRO A 70 11.12 21.59 17.36
CA PRO A 70 12.15 21.41 18.37
C PRO A 70 11.47 21.51 19.75
N SER A 71 11.49 20.42 20.52
CA SER A 71 11.22 20.49 21.96
C SER A 71 12.11 21.59 22.55
N SER A 72 11.50 22.72 22.90
CA SER A 72 12.16 23.81 23.62
C SER A 72 11.95 23.63 25.12
#